data_AF-A0A564G3I5-F1
#
_entry.id   AF-A0A564G3I5-F1
#
_cell.length_a   1.000
_cell.length_b   1.000
_cell.length_c   1.000
_cell.angle_alpha   90.00
_cell.angle_beta   90.00
_cell.angle_gamma   90.00
#
_symmetry.space_group_name_H-M   'P 1'
#
loop_
_entity.id
_entity.type
_entity.pdbx_description
1 polymer ?
#
loop_
_entity_poly.entity_id
_entity_poly.type
_entity_poly.pdbx_seq_one_letter_code
_entity_poly.pdbx_strand_id
1 'polypeptide(L)'
;MPAILRSAAAGLVLACAPAAAFEGGAYAVAVRLELPHLEEAATARQVDLCLDPAREGYGLAVLSANNPLARCPLSEIRQEGEALTFAIRCPGRNAAEASAVYRLGPSGFTGRIAMRMGAKNMTMTEVQTGRRTGPCGPGEAPRP
;
A
#
# COMPACT_ATOMS: atom_id res chain seq x y z
N MET A 1 -16.05 66.51 17.70
CA MET A 1 -15.07 65.40 17.79
C MET A 1 -15.83 64.08 17.82
N PRO A 2 -15.91 63.29 16.73
CA PRO A 2 -16.38 61.91 16.81
C PRO A 2 -15.21 60.91 16.71
N ALA A 3 -15.29 59.89 17.55
CA ALA A 3 -14.31 58.83 17.73
C ALA A 3 -14.35 57.81 16.58
N ILE A 4 -13.16 57.40 16.12
CA ILE A 4 -12.98 56.41 15.06
C ILE A 4 -12.89 55.02 15.73
N LEU A 5 -13.90 54.17 15.49
CA LEU A 5 -13.86 52.75 15.87
C LEU A 5 -12.88 52.01 14.96
N ARG A 6 -11.80 51.45 15.52
CA ARG A 6 -10.90 50.52 14.83
C ARG A 6 -11.42 49.10 14.98
N SER A 7 -12.01 48.56 13.91
CA SER A 7 -12.31 47.12 13.83
C SER A 7 -11.03 46.34 13.56
N ALA A 8 -10.61 45.52 14.52
CA ALA A 8 -9.54 44.54 14.33
C ALA A 8 -10.14 43.24 13.77
N ALA A 9 -9.92 42.98 12.48
CA ALA A 9 -10.25 41.70 11.87
C ALA A 9 -9.17 40.68 12.23
N ALA A 10 -9.48 39.76 13.15
CA ALA A 10 -8.65 38.61 13.44
C ALA A 10 -8.78 37.60 12.29
N GLY A 11 -7.77 37.55 11.42
CA GLY A 11 -7.69 36.56 10.35
C GLY A 11 -7.46 35.16 10.91
N LEU A 12 -8.42 34.27 10.66
CA LEU A 12 -8.29 32.84 10.97
C LEU A 12 -7.33 32.20 9.95
N VAL A 13 -6.08 31.94 10.36
CA VAL A 13 -5.12 31.23 9.52
C VAL A 13 -5.43 29.73 9.61
N LEU A 14 -6.01 29.18 8.55
CA LEU A 14 -6.21 27.74 8.41
C LEU A 14 -4.85 27.09 8.12
N ALA A 15 -4.20 26.55 9.14
CA ALA A 15 -2.98 25.77 8.97
C ALA A 15 -3.32 24.43 8.32
N CYS A 16 -3.08 24.31 7.02
CA CYS A 16 -3.08 23.03 6.32
C CYS A 16 -1.84 22.27 6.81
N ALA A 17 -2.01 21.36 7.78
CA ALA A 17 -0.93 20.47 8.20
C ALA A 17 -0.55 19.60 6.99
N PRO A 18 0.74 19.52 6.60
CA PRO A 18 1.14 18.62 5.53
C PRO A 18 0.80 17.19 5.96
N ALA A 19 0.10 16.45 5.09
CA ALA A 19 -0.10 15.02 5.28
C ALA A 19 1.28 14.39 5.49
N ALA A 20 1.47 13.72 6.62
CA ALA A 20 2.77 13.17 6.98
C ALA A 20 3.12 12.06 5.98
N ALA A 21 4.31 12.17 5.38
CA ALA A 21 4.76 11.26 4.35
C ALA A 21 4.98 9.85 4.90
N PHE A 22 4.80 8.84 4.04
CA PHE A 22 5.08 7.45 4.37
C PHE A 22 6.54 7.25 4.77
N GLU A 23 6.80 6.66 5.95
CA GLU A 23 8.16 6.43 6.43
C GLU A 23 8.68 5.05 6.00
N GLY A 24 9.85 5.00 5.36
CA GLY A 24 10.57 3.76 5.12
C GLY A 24 11.02 3.05 6.40
N GLY A 25 11.30 1.75 6.30
CA GLY A 25 11.79 0.95 7.41
C GLY A 25 11.32 -0.50 7.41
N ALA A 26 11.49 -1.16 8.54
CA ALA A 26 10.95 -2.49 8.80
C ALA A 26 9.46 -2.41 9.14
N TYR A 27 8.68 -3.34 8.58
CA TYR A 27 7.24 -3.44 8.75
C TYR A 27 6.84 -4.88 9.05
N ALA A 28 5.99 -5.08 10.05
CA ALA A 28 5.22 -6.30 10.21
C ALA A 28 3.94 -6.18 9.38
N VAL A 29 3.76 -7.07 8.41
CA VAL A 29 2.66 -7.04 7.45
C VAL A 29 1.76 -8.26 7.64
N ALA A 30 0.52 -8.03 8.05
CA ALA A 30 -0.52 -9.05 8.08
C ALA A 30 -1.12 -9.20 6.68
N VAL A 31 -1.21 -10.43 6.18
CA VAL A 31 -1.65 -10.79 4.84
C VAL A 31 -2.79 -11.77 4.91
N ARG A 32 -3.91 -11.46 4.26
CA ARG A 32 -5.10 -12.33 4.19
C ARG A 32 -5.56 -12.48 2.75
N LEU A 33 -5.93 -13.70 2.37
CA LEU A 33 -6.56 -13.98 1.09
C LEU A 33 -8.08 -13.98 1.23
N GLU A 34 -8.74 -13.28 0.31
CA GLU A 34 -10.19 -13.24 0.13
C GLU A 34 -10.51 -13.94 -1.18
N LEU A 35 -11.14 -15.11 -1.06
CA LEU A 35 -11.62 -15.89 -2.20
C LEU A 35 -13.12 -15.65 -2.42
N PRO A 36 -13.58 -15.52 -3.68
CA PRO A 36 -15.00 -15.49 -3.96
C PRO A 36 -15.67 -16.76 -3.43
N HIS A 37 -16.83 -16.61 -2.79
CA HIS A 37 -17.70 -17.71 -2.32
C HIS A 37 -17.18 -18.56 -1.15
N LEU A 38 -16.09 -18.15 -0.50
CA LEU A 38 -15.63 -18.77 0.75
C LEU A 38 -15.90 -17.80 1.89
N GLU A 39 -16.85 -18.15 2.77
CA GLU A 39 -17.22 -17.32 3.92
C GLU A 39 -16.22 -17.42 5.08
N GLU A 40 -15.33 -18.43 5.06
CA GLU A 40 -14.24 -18.52 6.02
C GLU A 40 -13.20 -17.44 5.74
N ALA A 41 -13.02 -16.56 6.72
CA ALA A 41 -11.91 -15.62 6.70
C ALA A 41 -10.60 -16.40 6.75
N ALA A 42 -9.81 -16.34 5.66
CA ALA A 42 -8.48 -16.93 5.66
C ALA A 42 -7.68 -16.34 6.85
N THR A 43 -7.01 -17.20 7.60
CA THR A 43 -6.17 -16.76 8.72
C THR A 43 -5.09 -15.82 8.20
N ALA A 44 -4.94 -14.66 8.83
CA ALA A 44 -3.91 -13.72 8.44
C ALA A 44 -2.52 -14.30 8.77
N ARG A 45 -1.60 -14.27 7.80
CA ARG A 45 -0.18 -14.58 7.99
C ARG A 45 0.59 -13.29 8.19
N GLN A 46 1.55 -13.28 9.12
CA GLN A 46 2.48 -12.17 9.26
C GLN A 46 3.74 -12.39 8.42
N VAL A 47 4.20 -11.35 7.74
CA VAL A 47 5.45 -11.28 6.96
C VAL A 47 6.17 -10.00 7.33
N ASP A 48 7.47 -10.07 7.61
CA ASP A 48 8.29 -8.89 7.87
C ASP A 48 8.93 -8.40 6.56
N LEU A 49 8.74 -7.12 6.26
CA LEU A 49 9.27 -6.46 5.06
C LEU A 49 10.14 -5.27 5.41
N CYS A 50 11.19 -5.06 4.63
CA CYS A 50 11.89 -3.78 4.56
C CYS A 50 11.31 -2.96 3.39
N LEU A 51 10.63 -1.87 3.71
CA LEU A 51 10.00 -0.98 2.74
C LEU A 51 10.82 0.31 2.58
N ASP A 52 10.99 0.74 1.34
CA ASP A 52 11.80 1.90 0.96
C ASP A 52 11.03 2.77 -0.05
N PRO A 53 10.66 4.01 0.31
CA PRO A 53 9.97 4.94 -0.58
C PRO A 53 10.71 5.24 -1.90
N ALA A 54 12.03 5.01 -1.96
CA ALA A 54 12.83 5.20 -3.17
C ALA A 54 12.73 4.02 -4.15
N ARG A 55 12.17 2.88 -3.75
CA ARG A 55 11.98 1.69 -4.61
C ARG A 55 10.63 1.75 -5.31
N GLU A 56 10.56 1.13 -6.49
CA GLU A 56 9.31 0.93 -7.21
C GLU A 56 8.27 0.24 -6.32
N GLY A 57 7.06 0.83 -6.22
CA GLY A 57 6.00 0.33 -5.36
C GLY A 57 6.38 0.22 -3.87
N TYR A 58 7.45 0.87 -3.46
CA TYR A 58 8.02 0.85 -2.10
C TYR A 58 8.55 -0.50 -1.62
N GLY A 59 8.68 -1.47 -2.53
CA GLY A 59 8.93 -2.87 -2.19
C GLY A 59 7.67 -3.67 -1.80
N LEU A 60 6.47 -3.08 -1.95
CA LEU A 60 5.21 -3.80 -1.81
C LEU A 60 4.97 -4.71 -3.01
N ALA A 61 4.52 -5.91 -2.74
CA ALA A 61 4.23 -6.94 -3.74
C ALA A 61 3.13 -7.87 -3.21
N VAL A 62 2.75 -8.86 -4.02
CA VAL A 62 1.91 -9.98 -3.57
C VAL A 62 2.73 -10.86 -2.61
N LEU A 63 2.18 -11.14 -1.42
CA LEU A 63 2.85 -11.90 -0.35
C LEU A 63 2.17 -13.25 -0.06
N SER A 64 1.04 -13.52 -0.70
CA SER A 64 0.39 -14.84 -0.62
C SER A 64 1.31 -15.95 -1.13
N ALA A 65 1.37 -17.03 -0.34
CA ALA A 65 2.22 -18.17 -0.66
C ALA A 65 1.82 -18.80 -2.02
N ASN A 66 2.82 -19.25 -2.77
CA ASN A 66 2.66 -19.90 -4.08
C ASN A 66 1.93 -19.06 -5.14
N ASN A 67 1.87 -17.73 -4.97
CA ASN A 67 1.24 -16.87 -5.95
C ASN A 67 2.24 -16.51 -7.07
N PRO A 68 1.96 -16.86 -8.35
CA PRO A 68 2.85 -16.56 -9.47
C PRO A 68 3.07 -15.06 -9.68
N LEU A 69 2.14 -14.20 -9.22
CA LEU A 69 2.25 -12.75 -9.33
C LEU A 69 3.38 -12.16 -8.45
N ALA A 70 3.85 -12.88 -7.43
CA ALA A 70 4.88 -12.38 -6.50
C ALA A 70 6.22 -12.04 -7.20
N ARG A 71 6.46 -12.55 -8.40
CA ARG A 71 7.69 -12.34 -9.18
C ARG A 71 7.48 -11.52 -10.45
N CYS A 72 6.27 -11.01 -10.64
CA CYS A 72 5.92 -10.30 -11.87
C CYS A 72 6.23 -8.80 -11.72
N PRO A 73 6.65 -8.14 -12.81
CA PRO A 73 7.02 -6.74 -12.78
C PRO A 73 5.83 -5.85 -12.41
N LEU A 74 6.14 -4.77 -11.69
CA LEU A 74 5.20 -3.69 -11.42
C LEU A 74 5.19 -2.73 -12.63
N SER A 75 4.05 -2.11 -12.86
CA SER A 75 3.84 -1.12 -13.92
C SER A 75 2.75 -0.14 -13.50
N GLU A 76 2.61 0.97 -14.23
CA GLU A 76 1.54 1.96 -13.99
C GLU A 76 1.52 2.47 -12.53
N ILE A 77 2.69 2.66 -11.93
CA ILE A 77 2.83 3.11 -10.55
C ILE A 77 2.40 4.58 -10.46
N ARG A 78 1.44 4.89 -9.59
CA ARG A 78 0.95 6.25 -9.35
C ARG A 78 0.82 6.49 -7.85
N GLN A 79 1.30 7.64 -7.41
CA GLN A 79 1.14 8.13 -6.04
C GLN A 79 0.42 9.47 -6.03
N GLU A 80 -0.66 9.54 -5.27
CA GLU A 80 -1.50 10.73 -5.11
C GLU A 80 -1.80 10.91 -3.61
N GLY A 81 -1.00 11.75 -2.95
CA GLY A 81 -1.05 11.90 -1.49
C GLY A 81 -0.77 10.57 -0.78
N GLU A 82 -1.74 10.12 0.02
CA GLU A 82 -1.68 8.85 0.75
C GLU A 82 -2.04 7.63 -0.11
N ALA A 83 -2.52 7.82 -1.34
CA ALA A 83 -2.88 6.71 -2.23
C ALA A 83 -1.68 6.28 -3.07
N LEU A 84 -1.35 4.98 -3.03
CA LEU A 84 -0.39 4.34 -3.94
C LEU A 84 -1.12 3.25 -4.74
N THR A 85 -1.01 3.32 -6.06
CA THR A 85 -1.61 2.33 -6.97
C THR A 85 -0.58 1.83 -7.96
N PHE A 86 -0.70 0.56 -8.36
CA PHE A 86 0.14 -0.03 -9.40
C PHE A 86 -0.50 -1.31 -9.96
N ALA A 87 -0.10 -1.68 -11.17
CA ALA A 87 -0.44 -2.95 -11.79
C ALA A 87 0.72 -3.94 -11.67
N ILE A 88 0.40 -5.23 -11.52
CA ILE A 88 1.36 -6.34 -11.57
C ILE A 88 1.00 -7.19 -12.77
N ARG A 89 1.91 -7.37 -13.74
CA ARG A 89 1.62 -8.11 -14.98
C ARG A 89 2.72 -9.12 -15.28
N CYS A 90 2.36 -10.38 -15.32
CA CYS A 90 3.27 -11.42 -15.76
C CYS A 90 3.37 -11.43 -17.31
N PRO A 91 4.54 -11.73 -17.90
CA PRO A 91 4.65 -11.88 -19.35
C PRO A 91 3.90 -13.13 -19.84
N GLY A 92 3.34 -13.07 -21.06
CA GLY A 92 2.71 -14.20 -21.74
C GLY A 92 1.22 -13.99 -22.11
N ARG A 93 0.72 -14.81 -23.04
CA ARG A 93 -0.70 -14.78 -23.44
C ARG A 93 -1.57 -15.38 -22.35
N ASN A 94 -2.61 -14.67 -21.92
CA ASN A 94 -3.48 -15.04 -20.80
C ASN A 94 -2.72 -15.20 -19.47
N ALA A 95 -1.66 -14.41 -19.29
CA ALA A 95 -0.90 -14.39 -18.04
C ALA A 95 -1.73 -13.82 -16.88
N ALA A 96 -1.31 -14.13 -15.66
CA ALA A 96 -1.92 -13.55 -14.47
C ALA A 96 -1.62 -12.05 -14.40
N GLU A 97 -2.60 -11.29 -13.93
CA GLU A 97 -2.47 -9.85 -13.71
C GLU A 97 -3.12 -9.46 -12.38
N ALA A 98 -2.71 -8.32 -11.84
CA ALA A 98 -3.33 -7.75 -10.66
C ALA A 98 -3.29 -6.23 -10.66
N SER A 99 -4.22 -5.63 -9.92
CA SER A 99 -4.22 -4.22 -9.59
C SER A 99 -4.13 -4.06 -8.07
N ALA A 100 -3.22 -3.20 -7.64
CA ALA A 100 -2.99 -2.91 -6.23
C ALA A 100 -3.40 -1.48 -5.90
N VAL A 101 -4.05 -1.33 -4.75
CA VAL A 101 -4.42 -0.03 -4.17
C VAL A 101 -4.05 -0.04 -2.69
N TYR A 102 -3.22 0.92 -2.30
CA TYR A 102 -2.78 1.13 -0.93
C TYR A 102 -3.20 2.52 -0.43
N ARG A 103 -3.55 2.58 0.85
CA ARG A 103 -3.59 3.81 1.63
C ARG A 103 -2.42 3.79 2.60
N LEU A 104 -1.56 4.79 2.48
CA LEU A 104 -0.32 4.94 3.21
C LEU A 104 -0.50 6.00 4.29
N GLY A 105 -0.15 5.66 5.52
CA GLY A 105 0.05 6.62 6.60
C GLY A 105 1.53 6.68 7.00
N PRO A 106 1.90 7.53 7.96
CA PRO A 106 3.31 7.74 8.31
C PRO A 106 4.02 6.47 8.80
N SER A 107 3.32 5.63 9.58
CA SER A 107 3.88 4.44 10.22
C SER A 107 3.12 3.14 9.90
N GLY A 108 2.30 3.15 8.86
CA GLY A 108 1.47 2.00 8.52
C GLY A 108 0.75 2.16 7.19
N PHE A 109 0.14 1.06 6.73
CA PHE A 109 -0.65 1.07 5.51
C PHE A 109 -1.73 0.00 5.53
N THR A 110 -2.72 0.18 4.65
CA THR A 110 -3.68 -0.87 4.27
C THR A 110 -3.69 -1.00 2.75
N GLY A 111 -3.58 -2.23 2.27
CA GLY A 111 -3.51 -2.56 0.84
C GLY A 111 -4.54 -3.59 0.42
N ARG A 112 -5.01 -3.47 -0.82
CA ARG A 112 -5.79 -4.52 -1.49
C ARG A 112 -5.18 -4.77 -2.86
N ILE A 113 -4.92 -6.04 -3.17
CA ILE A 113 -4.43 -6.49 -4.46
C ILE A 113 -5.49 -7.40 -5.07
N ALA A 114 -6.23 -6.89 -6.05
CA ALA A 114 -7.20 -7.66 -6.80
C ALA A 114 -6.48 -8.40 -7.95
N MET A 115 -6.57 -9.72 -7.95
CA MET A 115 -5.80 -10.58 -8.85
C MET A 115 -6.73 -11.33 -9.78
N ARG A 116 -6.33 -11.44 -11.05
CA ARG A 116 -6.97 -12.29 -12.06
C ARG A 116 -5.99 -13.35 -12.52
N MET A 117 -6.33 -14.61 -12.26
CA MET A 117 -5.44 -15.75 -12.48
C MET A 117 -5.59 -16.31 -13.90
N GLY A 118 -5.14 -15.53 -14.89
CA GLY A 118 -5.03 -15.93 -16.29
C GLY A 118 -6.36 -16.13 -17.03
N ALA A 119 -6.44 -17.16 -17.89
CA ALA A 119 -7.56 -17.38 -18.82
C ALA A 119 -8.87 -17.80 -18.15
N LYS A 120 -8.80 -18.36 -16.94
CA LYS A 120 -9.98 -18.69 -16.16
C LYS A 120 -10.31 -17.43 -15.36
N ASN A 121 -11.56 -16.96 -15.38
CA ASN A 121 -12.04 -15.79 -14.63
C ASN A 121 -12.01 -15.99 -13.11
N MET A 122 -10.95 -16.61 -12.60
CA MET A 122 -10.69 -16.75 -11.18
C MET A 122 -10.12 -15.45 -10.68
N THR A 123 -10.83 -14.86 -9.72
CA THR A 123 -10.41 -13.67 -9.01
C THR A 123 -10.11 -14.04 -7.57
N MET A 124 -9.13 -13.36 -7.00
CA MET A 124 -8.81 -13.43 -5.57
C MET A 124 -8.33 -12.05 -5.15
N THR A 125 -8.60 -11.66 -3.92
CA THR A 125 -8.06 -10.42 -3.37
C THR A 125 -7.12 -10.73 -2.23
N GLU A 126 -5.92 -10.16 -2.27
CA GLU A 126 -5.04 -10.14 -1.10
C GLU A 126 -5.25 -8.83 -0.35
N VAL A 127 -5.47 -8.92 0.95
CA VAL A 127 -5.56 -7.77 1.85
C VAL A 127 -4.30 -7.75 2.70
N GLN A 128 -3.62 -6.60 2.70
CA GLN A 128 -2.43 -6.37 3.49
C GLN A 128 -2.66 -5.25 4.51
N THR A 129 -2.12 -5.40 5.72
CA THR A 129 -2.07 -4.34 6.71
C THR A 129 -0.68 -4.33 7.33
N GLY A 130 0.05 -3.23 7.14
CA GLY A 130 1.42 -3.08 7.63
C GLY A 130 1.51 -2.09 8.77
N ARG A 131 2.36 -2.41 9.75
CA ARG A 131 2.76 -1.52 10.82
C ARG A 131 4.28 -1.45 10.90
N ARG A 132 4.82 -0.22 10.96
CA ARG A 132 6.26 0.01 11.10
C ARG A 132 6.75 -0.54 12.45
N THR A 133 7.83 -1.30 12.42
CA THR A 133 8.48 -1.89 13.60
C THR A 133 9.83 -1.24 13.91
N GLY A 134 10.40 -0.48 12.96
CA GLY A 134 11.66 0.23 13.17
C GLY A 134 12.40 0.54 11.87
N PRO A 135 13.69 0.87 11.92
CA PRO A 135 14.56 0.88 10.73
C PRO A 135 14.77 -0.55 10.21
N CYS A 136 15.11 -0.71 8.93
CA CYS A 136 15.52 -2.00 8.40
C CYS A 136 16.86 -2.44 9.01
N GLY A 137 17.02 -3.74 9.27
CA GLY A 137 18.30 -4.31 9.73
C GLY A 137 19.36 -4.33 8.61
N PRO A 138 20.66 -4.34 8.96
CA PRO A 138 21.73 -4.52 7.99
C PRO A 138 21.61 -5.91 7.33
N GLY A 139 21.38 -5.94 6.02
CA GLY A 139 21.26 -7.19 5.23
C GLY A 139 19.83 -7.72 5.06
N GLU A 140 18.82 -7.00 5.55
CA GLU A 140 17.42 -7.38 5.42
C GLU A 140 16.86 -6.91 4.07
N ALA A 141 17.28 -7.59 3.01
CA ALA A 141 16.64 -7.46 1.70
C ALA A 141 15.17 -7.95 1.80
N PRO A 142 14.25 -7.39 1.00
CA PRO A 142 12.86 -7.87 0.95
C PRO A 142 12.85 -9.37 0.71
N ARG A 143 12.28 -10.15 1.64
CA ARG A 143 12.13 -11.60 1.48
C ARG A 143 10.83 -11.85 0.71
N PRO A 144 10.88 -12.40 -0.52
CA PRO A 144 9.69 -12.76 -1.28
C PRO A 144 8.98 -14.00 -0.72
#